data_AF-V9GF63-F1
#
_entry.id   AF-V9GF63-F1
#
_cell.length_a   1.000
_cell.length_b   1.000
_cell.length_c   1.000
_cell.angle_alpha   90.00
_cell.angle_beta   90.00
_cell.angle_gamma   90.00
#
_symmetry.space_group_name_H-M   'P 1'
#
loop_
_entity.id
_entity.type
_entity.pdbx_description
1 polymer ?
#
loop_
_entity_poly.entity_id
_entity_poly.type
_entity_poly.pdbx_seq_one_letter_code
_entity_poly.pdbx_strand_id
1 'polypeptide(L)'
;MKYETNDQIRTRIDELTERLRQIRIEKGLPPVPLPRPQIVEFPLTAAIARRLGPFKAIAIKLASIVAQDQLTGIDVNKLERYREYERLLYYSHGKWGAFYATGIRLVLSEINTINKAIEEDQTDYFDFNRAMRILHFALSTFLDNDYKIGWDMFDAYGGYTEGLRAAEAEMKRLIADDEAFQAAIHDAMAQLPMKEEDGSYE
;
A
#
# COMPACT_ATOMS: atom_id res chain seq x y z
N MET A 1 -7.78 -36.94 4.62
CA MET A 1 -7.46 -35.66 5.29
C MET A 1 -8.69 -35.28 6.10
N LYS A 2 -8.59 -35.17 7.43
CA LYS A 2 -9.74 -34.84 8.30
C LYS A 2 -9.82 -33.31 8.36
N TYR A 3 -10.89 -32.73 7.82
CA TYR A 3 -11.11 -31.29 7.88
C TYR A 3 -11.48 -30.90 9.33
N GLU A 4 -10.92 -29.79 9.82
CA GLU A 4 -11.33 -29.20 11.09
C GLU A 4 -12.83 -28.83 11.02
N THR A 5 -13.55 -29.02 12.11
CA THR A 5 -14.93 -28.52 12.20
C THR A 5 -14.92 -27.01 12.41
N ASN A 6 -16.03 -26.33 12.07
CA ASN A 6 -16.15 -24.89 12.29
C ASN A 6 -15.89 -24.48 13.74
N ASP A 7 -16.28 -25.32 14.71
CA ASP A 7 -16.04 -25.04 16.13
C ASP A 7 -14.56 -25.16 16.50
N GLN A 8 -13.84 -26.14 15.93
CA GLN A 8 -12.39 -26.26 16.10
C GLN A 8 -11.65 -25.05 15.53
N ILE A 9 -12.11 -24.54 14.37
CA ILE A 9 -11.55 -23.33 13.75
C ILE A 9 -11.78 -22.11 14.66
N ARG A 10 -13.00 -21.94 15.19
CA ARG A 10 -13.33 -20.82 16.10
C ARG A 10 -12.47 -20.83 17.36
N THR A 11 -12.39 -21.98 18.05
CA THR A 11 -11.55 -22.11 19.26
C THR A 11 -10.10 -21.77 18.96
N ARG A 12 -9.56 -22.24 17.83
CA ARG A 12 -8.18 -21.92 17.43
C ARG A 12 -7.97 -20.44 17.12
N ILE A 13 -8.96 -19.77 16.53
CA ILE A 13 -8.92 -18.32 16.29
C ILE A 13 -8.89 -17.57 17.64
N ASP A 14 -9.71 -17.97 18.61
CA ASP A 14 -9.75 -17.34 19.93
C ASP A 14 -8.42 -17.53 20.67
N GLU A 15 -7.85 -18.73 20.65
CA GLU A 15 -6.54 -19.03 21.24
C GLU A 15 -5.40 -18.20 20.61
N LEU A 16 -5.40 -18.08 19.28
CA LEU A 16 -4.41 -17.28 18.56
C LEU A 16 -4.59 -15.79 18.85
N THR A 17 -5.83 -15.31 18.92
CA THR A 17 -6.14 -13.91 19.25
C THR A 17 -5.67 -13.56 20.65
N GLU A 18 -5.93 -14.44 21.63
CA GLU A 18 -5.48 -14.24 22.99
C GLU A 18 -3.95 -14.29 23.09
N ARG A 19 -3.29 -15.21 22.38
CA ARG A 19 -1.83 -15.27 22.34
C ARG A 19 -1.23 -14.00 21.74
N LEU A 20 -1.82 -13.45 20.68
CA LEU A 20 -1.39 -12.17 20.10
C LEU A 20 -1.59 -11.03 21.08
N ARG A 21 -2.71 -11.00 21.80
CA ARG A 21 -2.99 -10.01 22.86
C ARG A 21 -1.91 -10.04 23.95
N GLN A 22 -1.54 -11.23 24.42
CA GLN A 22 -0.47 -11.39 25.43
C GLN A 22 0.89 -10.92 24.91
N ILE A 23 1.26 -11.31 23.69
CA ILE A 23 2.52 -10.85 23.05
C ILE A 23 2.56 -9.32 22.97
N ARG A 24 1.44 -8.65 22.68
CA ARG A 24 1.37 -7.18 22.65
C ARG A 24 1.58 -6.58 24.03
N ILE A 25 0.91 -7.12 25.05
CA ILE A 25 1.07 -6.68 26.45
C ILE A 25 2.54 -6.86 26.90
N GLU A 26 3.15 -8.01 26.62
CA GLU A 26 4.55 -8.30 26.94
C GLU A 26 5.52 -7.31 26.27
N LYS A 27 5.18 -6.84 25.07
CA LYS A 27 5.92 -5.80 24.34
C LYS A 27 5.60 -4.37 24.80
N GLY A 28 4.78 -4.20 25.82
CA GLY A 28 4.34 -2.88 26.31
C GLY A 28 3.37 -2.16 25.37
N LEU A 29 2.77 -2.87 24.41
CA LEU A 29 1.80 -2.32 23.46
C LEU A 29 0.36 -2.51 23.97
N PRO A 30 -0.59 -1.67 23.51
CA PRO A 30 -2.00 -1.87 23.78
C PRO A 30 -2.45 -3.28 23.36
N PRO A 31 -3.26 -3.98 24.19
CA PRO A 31 -3.68 -5.37 23.94
C PRO A 31 -4.45 -5.51 22.64
N VAL A 32 -5.28 -4.52 22.32
CA VAL A 32 -5.94 -4.36 21.04
C VAL A 32 -5.20 -3.28 20.26
N PRO A 33 -4.86 -3.50 18.98
CA PRO A 33 -4.24 -2.47 18.16
C PRO A 33 -5.09 -1.21 18.07
N LEU A 34 -4.41 -0.07 17.97
CA LEU A 34 -5.10 1.20 17.76
C LEU A 34 -5.48 1.32 16.28
N PRO A 35 -6.60 1.99 15.95
CA PRO A 35 -6.87 2.31 14.56
C PRO A 35 -5.75 3.23 14.04
N ARG A 36 -5.26 2.93 12.85
CA ARG A 36 -4.25 3.77 12.19
C ARG A 36 -4.78 5.20 12.04
N PRO A 37 -3.98 6.23 12.38
CA PRO A 37 -4.42 7.61 12.20
C PRO A 37 -4.64 7.89 10.72
N GLN A 38 -5.68 8.65 10.42
CA GLN A 38 -5.95 9.14 9.08
C GLN A 38 -5.43 10.57 9.02
N ILE A 39 -4.35 10.77 8.27
CA ILE A 39 -3.56 12.02 8.22
C ILE A 39 -3.57 12.57 6.80
N VAL A 40 -3.61 11.69 5.80
CA VAL A 40 -3.50 12.08 4.40
C VAL A 40 -4.90 12.34 3.85
N GLU A 41 -5.16 13.63 3.64
CA GLU A 41 -6.40 14.14 3.07
C GLU A 41 -6.67 13.58 1.67
N PHE A 42 -7.97 13.53 1.31
CA PHE A 42 -8.40 12.95 0.04
C PHE A 42 -7.77 13.62 -1.20
N PRO A 43 -7.65 14.96 -1.30
CA PRO A 43 -7.02 15.60 -2.46
C PRO A 43 -5.57 15.17 -2.67
N LEU A 44 -4.79 15.06 -1.59
CA LEU A 44 -3.40 14.61 -1.64
C LEU A 44 -3.31 13.12 -2.00
N THR A 45 -4.18 12.28 -1.42
CA THR A 45 -4.30 10.85 -1.78
C THR A 45 -4.53 10.68 -3.29
N ALA A 46 -5.47 11.44 -3.85
CA ALA A 46 -5.80 11.40 -5.27
C ALA A 46 -4.67 11.93 -6.17
N ALA A 47 -4.01 13.01 -5.75
CA ALA A 47 -2.83 13.54 -6.45
C ALA A 47 -1.68 12.53 -6.48
N ILE A 48 -1.38 11.87 -5.35
CA ILE A 48 -0.37 10.80 -5.27
C ILE A 48 -0.72 9.69 -6.26
N ALA A 49 -1.96 9.20 -6.25
CA ALA A 49 -2.36 8.10 -7.12
C ALA A 49 -2.25 8.43 -8.61
N ARG A 50 -2.48 9.68 -9.00
CA ARG A 50 -2.22 10.16 -10.36
C ARG A 50 -0.73 10.16 -10.70
N ARG A 51 0.14 10.57 -9.77
CA ARG A 51 1.59 10.56 -9.95
C ARG A 51 2.23 9.16 -9.91
N LEU A 52 1.49 8.12 -9.54
CA LEU A 52 1.94 6.72 -9.63
C LEU A 52 2.00 6.17 -11.06
N GLY A 53 1.58 6.93 -12.09
CA GLY A 53 1.62 6.49 -13.50
C GLY A 53 2.94 5.81 -13.92
N PRO A 54 4.12 6.42 -13.67
CA PRO A 54 5.40 5.79 -13.99
C PRO A 54 5.67 4.51 -13.19
N PHE A 55 5.27 4.44 -11.91
CA PHE A 55 5.41 3.23 -11.10
C PHE A 55 4.55 2.08 -11.63
N LYS A 56 3.31 2.36 -12.06
CA LYS A 56 2.44 1.37 -12.70
C LYS A 56 3.09 0.81 -13.97
N ALA A 57 3.71 1.64 -14.79
CA ALA A 57 4.45 1.19 -15.97
C ALA A 57 5.63 0.27 -15.61
N ILE A 58 6.35 0.57 -14.53
CA ILE A 58 7.42 -0.29 -14.00
C ILE A 58 6.84 -1.64 -13.56
N ALA A 59 5.75 -1.65 -12.80
CA ALA A 59 5.09 -2.86 -12.32
C ALA A 59 4.60 -3.75 -13.48
N ILE A 60 3.99 -3.15 -14.51
CA ILE A 60 3.54 -3.87 -15.72
C ILE A 60 4.73 -4.46 -16.46
N LYS A 61 5.81 -3.68 -16.63
CA LYS A 61 7.02 -4.18 -17.29
C LYS A 61 7.66 -5.33 -16.51
N LEU A 62 7.71 -5.23 -15.19
CA LEU A 62 8.19 -6.30 -14.33
C LEU A 62 7.35 -7.57 -14.49
N ALA A 63 6.02 -7.46 -14.43
CA ALA A 63 5.12 -8.59 -14.66
C ALA A 63 5.33 -9.22 -16.04
N SER A 64 5.54 -8.41 -17.09
CA SER A 64 5.85 -8.92 -18.43
C SER A 64 7.16 -9.69 -18.50
N ILE A 65 8.17 -9.32 -17.71
CA ILE A 65 9.48 -9.99 -17.66
C ILE A 65 9.33 -11.31 -16.90
N VAL A 66 8.69 -11.29 -15.73
CA VAL A 66 8.43 -12.50 -14.93
C VAL A 66 7.56 -13.51 -15.70
N ALA A 67 6.59 -13.04 -16.50
CA ALA A 67 5.76 -13.92 -17.33
C ALA A 67 6.53 -14.64 -18.46
N GLN A 68 7.75 -14.21 -18.76
CA GLN A 68 8.65 -14.85 -19.73
C GLN A 68 9.68 -15.75 -19.03
N ASP A 69 9.47 -16.05 -17.74
CA ASP A 69 10.41 -16.77 -16.88
C ASP A 69 11.80 -16.10 -16.82
N GLN A 70 11.80 -14.76 -16.89
CA GLN A 70 13.01 -13.94 -16.82
C GLN A 70 13.05 -13.15 -15.52
N LEU A 71 14.27 -12.90 -15.03
CA LEU A 71 14.55 -12.03 -13.90
C LEU A 71 15.39 -10.84 -14.35
N THR A 72 15.11 -9.68 -13.79
CA THR A 72 15.89 -8.47 -14.03
C THR A 72 16.16 -7.78 -12.71
N GLY A 73 17.42 -7.38 -12.49
CA GLY A 73 17.78 -6.53 -11.37
C GLY A 73 17.14 -5.15 -11.55
N ILE A 74 16.56 -4.61 -10.48
CA ILE A 74 16.00 -3.26 -10.45
C ILE A 74 16.64 -2.49 -9.29
N ASP A 75 17.23 -1.35 -9.58
CA ASP A 75 17.80 -0.45 -8.57
C ASP A 75 16.69 0.17 -7.72
N VAL A 76 16.52 -0.36 -6.50
CA VAL A 76 15.46 0.04 -5.56
C VAL A 76 15.65 1.47 -5.05
N ASN A 77 16.86 2.01 -5.08
CA ASN A 77 17.12 3.39 -4.63
C ASN A 77 16.42 4.40 -5.54
N LYS A 78 16.22 4.05 -6.82
CA LYS A 78 15.46 4.88 -7.78
C LYS A 78 13.95 4.89 -7.50
N LEU A 79 13.48 4.00 -6.63
CA LEU A 79 12.07 3.82 -6.29
C LEU A 79 11.71 4.40 -4.92
N GLU A 80 12.64 5.06 -4.23
CA GLU A 80 12.43 5.52 -2.85
C GLU A 80 11.23 6.47 -2.71
N ARG A 81 11.03 7.37 -3.69
CA ARG A 81 9.84 8.24 -3.76
C ARG A 81 8.51 7.46 -3.70
N TYR A 82 8.48 6.24 -4.23
CA TYR A 82 7.27 5.42 -4.23
C TYR A 82 7.08 4.72 -2.89
N ARG A 83 8.14 4.50 -2.10
CA ARG A 83 8.03 4.10 -0.69
C ARG A 83 7.41 5.21 0.14
N GLU A 84 7.79 6.46 -0.11
CA GLU A 84 7.17 7.61 0.56
C GLU A 84 5.68 7.69 0.22
N TYR A 85 5.32 7.54 -1.06
CA TYR A 85 3.91 7.50 -1.48
C TYR A 85 3.15 6.32 -0.90
N GLU A 86 3.74 5.12 -0.89
CA GLU A 86 3.16 3.95 -0.22
C GLU A 86 2.87 4.24 1.24
N ARG A 87 3.86 4.76 1.96
CA ARG A 87 3.70 5.11 3.37
C ARG A 87 2.57 6.11 3.56
N LEU A 88 2.52 7.20 2.81
CA LEU A 88 1.44 8.19 2.93
C LEU A 88 0.06 7.61 2.63
N LEU A 89 -0.05 6.81 1.58
CA LEU A 89 -1.33 6.21 1.17
C LEU A 89 -1.91 5.25 2.23
N TYR A 90 -1.06 4.60 3.05
CA TYR A 90 -1.53 3.82 4.21
C TYR A 90 -2.26 4.65 5.26
N TYR A 91 -1.95 5.95 5.35
CA TYR A 91 -2.51 6.89 6.32
C TYR A 91 -3.60 7.78 5.69
N SER A 92 -4.16 7.37 4.56
CA SER A 92 -5.26 8.08 3.91
C SER A 92 -6.56 8.01 4.71
N HIS A 93 -7.36 9.08 4.67
CA HIS A 93 -8.74 9.05 5.14
C HIS A 93 -9.63 8.06 4.36
N GLY A 94 -9.24 7.73 3.13
CA GLY A 94 -9.98 6.82 2.25
C GLY A 94 -9.52 5.37 2.34
N LYS A 95 -10.46 4.44 2.11
CA LYS A 95 -10.14 3.00 2.08
C LYS A 95 -9.34 2.63 0.84
N TRP A 96 -9.56 3.33 -0.28
CA TRP A 96 -8.84 3.03 -1.52
C TRP A 96 -7.39 3.48 -1.46
N GLY A 97 -7.06 4.53 -0.69
CA GLY A 97 -5.67 4.91 -0.41
C GLY A 97 -4.84 3.75 0.12
N ALA A 98 -5.29 3.10 1.18
CA ALA A 98 -4.60 1.93 1.77
C ALA A 98 -4.50 0.74 0.78
N PHE A 99 -5.49 0.56 -0.08
CA PHE A 99 -5.47 -0.49 -1.10
C PHE A 99 -4.38 -0.24 -2.17
N TYR A 100 -4.20 1.02 -2.59
CA TYR A 100 -3.09 1.41 -3.45
C TYR A 100 -1.75 1.17 -2.78
N ALA A 101 -1.64 1.59 -1.52
CA ALA A 101 -0.43 1.39 -0.73
C ALA A 101 -0.02 -0.09 -0.66
N THR A 102 -1.00 -0.98 -0.53
CA THR A 102 -0.80 -2.44 -0.60
C THR A 102 -0.19 -2.88 -1.94
N GLY A 103 -0.70 -2.35 -3.05
CA GLY A 103 -0.12 -2.62 -4.37
C GLY A 103 1.35 -2.23 -4.46
N ILE A 104 1.70 -1.03 -3.96
CA ILE A 104 3.07 -0.50 -4.08
C ILE A 104 4.01 -1.37 -3.27
N ARG A 105 3.60 -1.69 -2.03
CA ARG A 105 4.33 -2.58 -1.15
C ARG A 105 4.61 -3.93 -1.79
N LEU A 106 3.61 -4.54 -2.43
CA LEU A 106 3.76 -5.86 -3.06
C LEU A 106 4.72 -5.82 -4.25
N VAL A 107 4.61 -4.83 -5.13
CA VAL A 107 5.57 -4.67 -6.24
C VAL A 107 6.99 -4.47 -5.70
N LEU A 108 7.19 -3.58 -4.73
CA LEU A 108 8.51 -3.33 -4.15
C LEU A 108 9.07 -4.57 -3.42
N SER A 109 8.22 -5.34 -2.76
CA SER A 109 8.60 -6.60 -2.10
C SER A 109 9.04 -7.65 -3.12
N GLU A 110 8.35 -7.77 -4.25
CA GLU A 110 8.75 -8.71 -5.29
C GLU A 110 10.02 -8.25 -6.01
N ILE A 111 10.22 -6.94 -6.22
CA ILE A 111 11.50 -6.40 -6.70
C ILE A 111 12.65 -6.81 -5.77
N ASN A 112 12.48 -6.62 -4.46
CA ASN A 112 13.49 -7.02 -3.47
C ASN A 112 13.74 -8.54 -3.51
N THR A 113 12.69 -9.35 -3.68
CA THR A 113 12.80 -10.81 -3.76
C THR A 113 13.56 -11.25 -5.00
N ILE A 114 13.28 -10.61 -6.15
CA ILE A 114 13.99 -10.85 -7.42
C ILE A 114 15.45 -10.46 -7.31
N ASN A 115 15.75 -9.25 -6.82
CA ASN A 115 17.13 -8.80 -6.63
C ASN A 115 17.91 -9.77 -5.74
N LYS A 116 17.32 -10.19 -4.61
CA LYS A 116 17.93 -11.16 -3.71
C LYS A 116 18.22 -12.49 -4.39
N ALA A 117 17.27 -13.03 -5.17
CA ALA A 117 17.47 -14.27 -5.90
C ALA A 117 18.60 -14.16 -6.94
N ILE A 118 18.77 -12.99 -7.57
CA ILE A 118 19.89 -12.71 -8.48
C ILE A 118 21.21 -12.61 -7.72
N GLU A 119 21.25 -11.87 -6.61
CA GLU A 119 22.44 -11.66 -5.78
C GLU A 119 22.95 -12.98 -5.16
N GLU A 120 22.04 -13.88 -4.80
CA GLU A 120 22.36 -15.19 -4.21
C GLU A 120 22.54 -16.31 -5.25
N ASP A 121 22.47 -15.99 -6.55
CA ASP A 121 22.54 -16.95 -7.67
C ASP A 121 21.51 -18.10 -7.57
N GLN A 122 20.32 -17.79 -7.06
CA GLN A 122 19.19 -18.73 -6.87
C GLN A 122 18.12 -18.61 -7.96
N THR A 123 18.50 -18.09 -9.12
CA THR A 123 17.55 -17.78 -10.21
C THR A 123 16.84 -19.03 -10.75
N ASP A 124 17.53 -20.19 -10.78
CA ASP A 124 16.97 -21.48 -11.20
C ASP A 124 15.85 -22.03 -10.30
N TYR A 125 15.78 -21.58 -9.03
CA TYR A 125 14.78 -22.01 -8.06
C TYR A 125 13.68 -20.96 -7.83
N PHE A 126 13.67 -19.89 -8.64
CA PHE A 126 12.73 -18.82 -8.46
C PHE A 126 11.30 -19.26 -8.80
N ASP A 127 10.36 -19.01 -7.88
CA ASP A 127 8.95 -19.34 -8.08
C ASP A 127 8.25 -18.24 -8.90
N PHE A 128 8.37 -18.32 -10.23
CA PHE A 128 7.70 -17.42 -11.18
C PHE A 128 6.18 -17.40 -11.01
N ASN A 129 5.56 -18.53 -10.64
CA ASN A 129 4.12 -18.61 -10.43
C ASN A 129 3.69 -17.79 -9.19
N ARG A 130 4.44 -17.87 -8.09
CA ARG A 130 4.20 -17.03 -6.91
C ARG A 130 4.39 -15.55 -7.27
N ALA A 131 5.48 -15.19 -7.93
CA ALA A 131 5.76 -13.82 -8.32
C ALA A 131 4.64 -13.24 -9.21
N MET A 132 4.20 -13.99 -10.23
CA MET A 132 3.10 -13.58 -11.10
C MET A 132 1.77 -13.41 -10.37
N ARG A 133 1.43 -14.29 -9.41
CA ARG A 133 0.21 -14.12 -8.59
C ARG A 133 0.26 -12.84 -7.77
N ILE A 134 1.41 -12.55 -7.16
CA ILE A 134 1.59 -11.34 -6.34
C ILE A 134 1.54 -10.09 -7.22
N LEU A 135 2.25 -10.08 -8.35
CA LEU A 135 2.25 -8.95 -9.28
C LEU A 135 0.87 -8.73 -9.90
N HIS A 136 0.13 -9.79 -10.24
CA HIS A 136 -1.26 -9.70 -10.71
C HIS A 136 -2.15 -9.02 -9.67
N PHE A 137 -2.10 -9.48 -8.41
CA PHE A 137 -2.87 -8.86 -7.34
C PHE A 137 -2.44 -7.42 -7.08
N ALA A 138 -1.14 -7.12 -7.11
CA ALA A 138 -0.65 -5.76 -6.96
C ALA A 138 -1.12 -4.84 -8.10
N LEU A 139 -1.13 -5.33 -9.34
CA LEU A 139 -1.63 -4.57 -10.48
C LEU A 139 -3.14 -4.34 -10.42
N SER A 140 -3.92 -5.32 -9.96
CA SER A 140 -5.37 -5.13 -9.77
C SER A 140 -5.68 -4.11 -8.68
N THR A 141 -4.82 -3.92 -7.67
CA THR A 141 -5.02 -2.84 -6.70
C THR A 141 -4.84 -1.44 -7.30
N PHE A 142 -4.07 -1.30 -8.37
CA PHE A 142 -3.83 -0.03 -9.05
C PHE A 142 -4.75 0.25 -10.23
N LEU A 143 -4.90 -0.73 -11.13
CA LEU A 143 -5.50 -0.51 -12.44
C LEU A 143 -7.03 -0.51 -12.36
N ASP A 144 -7.59 -1.36 -11.51
CA ASP A 144 -9.05 -1.51 -11.39
C ASP A 144 -9.67 -0.46 -10.45
N ASN A 145 -8.86 0.37 -9.79
CA ASN A 145 -9.32 1.26 -8.73
C ASN A 145 -9.02 2.75 -8.98
N ASP A 146 -8.53 3.12 -10.17
CA ASP A 146 -8.14 4.52 -10.47
C ASP A 146 -9.31 5.49 -10.40
N TYR A 147 -10.50 5.03 -10.73
CA TYR A 147 -11.71 5.80 -10.56
C TYR A 147 -12.20 5.80 -9.10
N LYS A 148 -11.89 4.77 -8.31
CA LYS A 148 -12.40 4.55 -6.95
C LYS A 148 -11.79 5.48 -5.91
N ILE A 149 -10.60 6.03 -6.15
CA ILE A 149 -10.09 7.11 -5.30
C ILE A 149 -10.99 8.36 -5.38
N GLY A 150 -11.60 8.61 -6.53
CA GLY A 150 -12.64 9.65 -6.64
C GLY A 150 -13.91 9.33 -5.85
N TRP A 151 -14.17 8.04 -5.58
CA TRP A 151 -15.30 7.63 -4.76
C TRP A 151 -15.06 7.92 -3.28
N ASP A 152 -13.83 7.77 -2.78
CA ASP A 152 -13.50 8.18 -1.40
C ASP A 152 -13.83 9.67 -1.18
N MET A 153 -13.50 10.54 -2.14
CA MET A 153 -13.89 11.96 -2.10
C MET A 153 -15.40 12.15 -2.19
N PHE A 154 -16.06 11.45 -3.11
CA PHE A 154 -17.51 11.54 -3.29
C PHE A 154 -18.29 11.10 -2.03
N ASP A 155 -17.88 9.99 -1.42
CA ASP A 155 -18.48 9.42 -0.23
C ASP A 155 -18.25 10.33 1.00
N ALA A 156 -17.06 10.94 1.11
CA ALA A 156 -16.71 11.82 2.23
C ALA A 156 -17.45 13.17 2.18
N TYR A 157 -17.55 13.79 1.01
CA TYR A 157 -18.12 15.14 0.88
C TYR A 157 -19.58 15.15 0.43
N GLY A 158 -20.14 13.99 0.05
CA GLY A 158 -21.46 13.90 -0.56
C GLY A 158 -21.45 14.40 -2.02
N GLY A 159 -22.24 13.75 -2.88
CA GLY A 159 -22.29 14.10 -4.29
C GLY A 159 -22.70 15.55 -4.55
N TYR A 160 -21.96 16.23 -5.43
CA TYR A 160 -22.23 17.59 -5.94
C TYR A 160 -22.20 18.72 -4.90
N THR A 161 -21.52 18.54 -3.77
CA THR A 161 -21.34 19.60 -2.75
C THR A 161 -20.22 20.58 -3.11
N GLU A 162 -20.24 21.74 -2.46
CA GLU A 162 -19.14 22.73 -2.54
C GLU A 162 -17.83 22.16 -1.99
N GLY A 163 -17.91 21.31 -0.95
CA GLY A 163 -16.77 20.58 -0.39
C GLY A 163 -16.10 19.65 -1.41
N LEU A 164 -16.89 18.87 -2.16
CA LEU A 164 -16.35 18.02 -3.23
C LEU A 164 -15.66 18.85 -4.33
N ARG A 165 -16.27 19.97 -4.75
CA ARG A 165 -15.66 20.86 -5.77
C ARG A 165 -14.36 21.49 -5.28
N ALA A 166 -14.30 21.90 -4.03
CA ALA A 166 -13.09 22.45 -3.42
C ALA A 166 -11.99 21.38 -3.34
N ALA A 167 -12.33 20.17 -2.92
CA ALA A 167 -11.39 19.05 -2.84
C ALA A 167 -10.88 18.63 -4.24
N GLU A 168 -11.73 18.63 -5.27
CA GLU A 168 -11.33 18.40 -6.66
C GLU A 168 -10.44 19.51 -7.22
N ALA A 169 -10.72 20.77 -6.88
CA ALA A 169 -9.90 21.90 -7.28
C ALA A 169 -8.52 21.81 -6.64
N GLU A 170 -8.45 21.46 -5.36
CA GLU A 170 -7.19 21.25 -4.64
C GLU A 170 -6.40 20.08 -5.22
N MET A 171 -7.04 18.94 -5.49
CA MET A 171 -6.41 17.81 -6.18
C MET A 171 -5.82 18.26 -7.53
N LYS A 172 -6.57 19.01 -8.34
CA LYS A 172 -6.09 19.51 -9.63
C LYS A 172 -4.92 20.48 -9.47
N ARG A 173 -4.95 21.35 -8.46
CA ARG A 173 -3.85 22.25 -8.11
C ARG A 173 -2.59 21.46 -7.78
N LEU A 174 -2.68 20.47 -6.89
CA LEU A 174 -1.55 19.59 -6.51
C LEU A 174 -1.02 18.76 -7.69
N ILE A 175 -1.87 18.38 -8.65
CA ILE A 175 -1.41 17.70 -9.87
C ILE A 175 -0.64 18.65 -10.79
N ALA A 176 -1.08 19.90 -10.91
CA ALA A 176 -0.50 20.88 -11.83
C ALA A 176 0.74 21.59 -11.26
N ASP A 177 0.87 21.69 -9.95
CA ASP A 177 1.93 22.40 -9.24
C ASP A 177 2.80 21.42 -8.45
N ASP A 178 4.01 21.18 -8.96
CA ASP A 178 4.99 20.28 -8.36
C ASP A 178 5.48 20.78 -6.99
N GLU A 179 5.67 22.08 -6.82
CA GLU A 179 6.15 22.64 -5.55
C GLU A 179 5.09 22.50 -4.46
N ALA A 180 3.84 22.83 -4.79
CA ALA A 180 2.71 22.63 -3.89
C ALA A 180 2.51 21.16 -3.51
N PHE A 181 2.68 20.25 -4.47
CA PHE A 181 2.61 18.82 -4.21
C PHE A 181 3.70 18.37 -3.24
N GLN A 182 4.95 18.77 -3.46
CA GLN A 182 6.06 18.40 -2.58
C GLN A 182 5.90 18.99 -1.19
N ALA A 183 5.42 20.23 -1.08
CA ALA A 183 5.10 20.84 0.21
C ALA A 183 4.03 20.03 0.97
N ALA A 184 2.94 19.64 0.30
CA ALA A 184 1.89 18.81 0.91
C ALA A 184 2.39 17.42 1.33
N ILE A 185 3.27 16.79 0.53
CA ILE A 185 3.94 15.53 0.89
C ILE A 185 4.79 15.72 2.15
N HIS A 186 5.59 16.78 2.21
CA HIS A 186 6.46 17.08 3.35
C HIS A 186 5.64 17.28 4.63
N ASP A 187 4.59 18.10 4.56
CA ASP A 187 3.70 18.40 5.69
C ASP A 187 2.98 17.14 6.19
N ALA A 188 2.53 16.26 5.28
CA ALA A 188 1.90 15.00 5.65
C ALA A 188 2.90 14.01 6.25
N MET A 189 4.12 13.92 5.69
CA MET A 189 5.19 13.06 6.21
C MET A 189 5.62 13.46 7.62
N ALA A 190 5.66 14.76 7.93
CA ALA A 190 6.00 15.27 9.26
C ALA A 190 4.98 14.90 10.34
N GLN A 191 3.75 14.57 9.94
CA GLN A 191 2.67 14.17 10.84
C GLN A 191 2.58 12.65 11.03
N LEU A 192 3.27 11.86 10.20
CA LEU A 192 3.22 10.41 10.31
C LEU A 192 3.82 9.93 11.64
N PRO A 193 3.21 8.92 12.27
CA PRO A 193 3.79 8.33 13.47
C PRO A 193 5.16 7.72 13.17
N MET A 194 6.01 7.67 14.20
CA MET A 194 7.34 7.07 14.07
C MET A 194 7.23 5.56 13.78
N LYS A 195 8.29 4.96 13.23
CA LYS A 195 8.28 3.54 12.84
C LYS A 195 7.93 2.59 14.00
N GLU A 196 8.31 2.95 15.22
CA GLU A 196 7.96 2.19 16.44
C GLU A 196 6.47 2.25 16.74
N GLU A 197 5.84 3.40 16.48
CA GLU A 197 4.41 3.63 16.65
C GLU A 197 3.59 3.01 15.50
N ASP A 198 4.11 2.95 14.27
CA ASP A 198 3.43 2.29 13.13
C ASP A 198 3.08 0.82 13.42
N GLY A 199 3.93 0.10 14.15
CA GLY A 199 3.68 -1.28 14.59
C GLY A 199 2.58 -1.42 15.66
N SER A 200 2.11 -0.30 16.23
CA SER A 200 1.01 -0.27 17.19
C SER A 200 -0.37 -0.23 16.53
N TYR A 201 -0.43 0.14 15.24
CA TYR A 201 -1.65 0.33 14.47
C TYR A 201 -1.96 -0.85 13.54
N GLU A 202 -3.25 -1.11 13.29
CA GLU A 202 -3.74 -2.03 12.25
C GLU A 202 -3.89 -1.32 10.89
#